data_AF-A0A850DCM2-F1
#
_entry.id   AF-A0A850DCM2-F1
#
_cell.length_a   1.000
_cell.length_b   1.000
_cell.length_c   1.000
_cell.angle_alpha   90.00
_cell.angle_beta   90.00
_cell.angle_gamma   90.00
#
_symmetry.space_group_name_H-M   'P 1'
#
loop_
_entity.id
_entity.type
_entity.pdbx_description
1 polymer ?
#
loop_
_entity_poly.entity_id
_entity_poly.type
_entity_poly.pdbx_seq_one_letter_code
_entity_poly.pdbx_strand_id
1 'polypeptide(L)'
;MTTNRSAAAADLARELDAESAAQSDLADRAALLLEAAEQWDLAGEHDQAEARFGQAIELGGEHGGLARAMLAESLFGRGADERAEEQLALLRAAELDSPAPFHWAAELAVGRERPEEALSWLDLALARIPDDERINPEPDGATVAVHPALLRREQIRRELNLPLDDLDELARRALAVARAAAADRARNHEKAAEANPHEKAEQLIEAAEAWLRADDPERAAQRFRDVSELGGEFGAQARVGLAEALFEQEREVDARAELALLRGMDPQYASSYFFAAVLLEQRGEMQEALDWYDLAAEALDEDELEQWRDGEDDSLAGELLRSRWMLRSDRGLEPDEWDDEVESYADDADWDDEDGDPIPEEIRIPFWPRAEVPVAHRTWPEVFADVDPQRLAAEGEALCRAASAAGVPRVLLVPMSVTALVEFVDEADGAVTDEDVRAAYADAIVDRGGAIGWPPPRNEPCWCGSAVKYKKCCGSKESADA
;
A
#
# COMPACT_ATOMS: atom_id res chain seq x y z
N MET A 1 0.68 -31.33 -17.90
CA MET A 1 0.93 -30.07 -17.17
C MET A 1 -0.35 -29.26 -17.02
N THR A 2 -1.11 -28.97 -18.09
CA THR A 2 -2.44 -28.29 -18.00
C THR A 2 -3.46 -29.02 -17.13
N THR A 3 -3.44 -30.36 -17.11
CA THR A 3 -4.34 -31.19 -16.30
C THR A 3 -4.08 -31.11 -14.80
N ASN A 4 -2.87 -30.76 -14.36
CA ASN A 4 -2.57 -30.67 -12.92
C ASN A 4 -3.03 -29.33 -12.35
N ARG A 5 -2.83 -28.22 -13.10
CA ARG A 5 -3.33 -26.88 -12.74
C ARG A 5 -4.86 -26.83 -12.70
N SER A 6 -5.53 -27.43 -13.69
CA SER A 6 -7.00 -27.47 -13.73
C SER A 6 -7.60 -28.28 -12.56
N ALA A 7 -6.92 -29.36 -12.12
CA ALA A 7 -7.37 -30.14 -10.97
C ALA A 7 -7.18 -29.37 -9.64
N ALA A 8 -6.02 -28.75 -9.44
CA ALA A 8 -5.74 -27.95 -8.24
C ALA A 8 -6.71 -26.76 -8.12
N ALA A 9 -6.96 -26.04 -9.22
CA ALA A 9 -7.94 -24.96 -9.24
C ALA A 9 -9.36 -25.44 -8.87
N ALA A 10 -9.76 -26.61 -9.36
CA ALA A 10 -11.06 -27.19 -9.02
C ALA A 10 -11.15 -27.67 -7.55
N ASP A 11 -10.02 -28.04 -6.94
CA ASP A 11 -9.96 -28.44 -5.52
C ASP A 11 -10.10 -27.19 -4.64
N LEU A 12 -9.31 -26.15 -4.89
CA LEU A 12 -9.40 -24.86 -4.19
C LEU A 12 -10.78 -24.22 -4.33
N ALA A 13 -11.38 -24.25 -5.54
CA ALA A 13 -12.72 -23.74 -5.76
C ALA A 13 -13.78 -24.42 -4.86
N ARG A 14 -13.61 -25.71 -4.54
CA ARG A 14 -14.53 -26.44 -3.64
C ARG A 14 -14.34 -26.07 -2.18
N GLU A 15 -13.13 -25.72 -1.78
CA GLU A 15 -12.81 -25.25 -0.44
C GLU A 15 -13.44 -23.87 -0.21
N LEU A 16 -13.20 -22.92 -1.12
CA LEU A 16 -13.83 -21.59 -1.11
C LEU A 16 -15.37 -21.66 -1.17
N ASP A 17 -15.92 -22.61 -1.92
CA ASP A 17 -17.37 -22.86 -1.93
C ASP A 17 -17.91 -23.36 -0.59
N ALA A 18 -17.15 -24.17 0.14
CA ALA A 18 -17.54 -24.66 1.46
C ALA A 18 -17.44 -23.54 2.51
N GLU A 19 -16.38 -22.74 2.43
CA GLU A 19 -16.14 -21.60 3.31
C GLU A 19 -17.19 -20.51 3.12
N SER A 20 -17.46 -20.11 1.87
CA SER A 20 -18.53 -19.15 1.56
C SER A 20 -19.91 -19.62 2.02
N ALA A 21 -20.16 -20.94 2.08
CA ALA A 21 -21.40 -21.48 2.63
C ALA A 21 -21.48 -21.41 4.17
N ALA A 22 -20.33 -21.41 4.84
CA ALA A 22 -20.21 -21.25 6.29
C ALA A 22 -20.18 -19.76 6.71
N GLN A 23 -19.76 -18.87 5.80
CA GLN A 23 -19.63 -17.44 6.07
C GLN A 23 -20.99 -16.77 6.29
N SER A 24 -21.08 -16.05 7.40
CA SER A 24 -22.29 -15.36 7.87
C SER A 24 -22.36 -13.90 7.46
N ASP A 25 -21.21 -13.24 7.30
CA ASP A 25 -21.15 -11.91 6.73
C ASP A 25 -21.41 -11.96 5.22
N LEU A 26 -22.24 -11.04 4.72
CA LEU A 26 -22.67 -11.08 3.32
C LEU A 26 -21.60 -10.51 2.37
N ALA A 27 -20.77 -9.58 2.83
CA ALA A 27 -19.70 -9.00 2.03
C ALA A 27 -18.55 -10.00 1.89
N ASP A 28 -18.13 -10.62 2.99
CA ASP A 28 -17.05 -11.62 2.98
C ASP A 28 -17.47 -12.87 2.19
N ARG A 29 -18.73 -13.29 2.37
CA ARG A 29 -19.29 -14.37 1.56
C ARG A 29 -19.27 -14.03 0.06
N ALA A 30 -19.55 -12.78 -0.31
CA ALA A 30 -19.52 -12.37 -1.70
C ALA A 30 -18.08 -12.34 -2.26
N ALA A 31 -17.08 -11.97 -1.45
CA ALA A 31 -15.66 -12.04 -1.81
C ALA A 31 -15.23 -13.49 -2.08
N LEU A 32 -15.49 -14.41 -1.15
CA LEU A 32 -15.19 -15.84 -1.31
C LEU A 32 -15.87 -16.45 -2.56
N LEU A 33 -17.08 -15.98 -2.89
CA LEU A 33 -17.78 -16.41 -4.11
C LEU A 33 -17.11 -15.90 -5.39
N LEU A 34 -16.48 -14.72 -5.38
CA LEU A 34 -15.73 -14.21 -6.53
C LEU A 34 -14.47 -15.04 -6.76
N GLU A 35 -13.70 -15.29 -5.71
CA GLU A 35 -12.49 -16.10 -5.78
C GLU A 35 -12.81 -17.53 -6.24
N ALA A 36 -13.85 -18.14 -5.66
CA ALA A 36 -14.34 -19.44 -6.11
C ALA A 36 -14.72 -19.43 -7.59
N ALA A 37 -15.35 -18.35 -8.07
CA ALA A 37 -15.74 -18.22 -9.48
C ALA A 37 -14.52 -18.19 -10.41
N GLU A 38 -13.46 -17.47 -10.06
CA GLU A 38 -12.22 -17.42 -10.83
C GLU A 38 -11.53 -18.78 -10.87
N GLN A 39 -11.45 -19.47 -9.73
CA GLN A 39 -10.87 -20.82 -9.67
C GLN A 39 -11.68 -21.82 -10.52
N TRP A 40 -13.01 -21.72 -10.51
CA TRP A 40 -13.85 -22.52 -11.40
C TRP A 40 -13.64 -22.21 -12.89
N ASP A 41 -13.44 -20.93 -13.25
CA ASP A 41 -13.17 -20.52 -14.63
C ASP A 41 -11.79 -21.02 -15.11
N LEU A 42 -10.77 -20.92 -14.24
CA LEU A 42 -9.42 -21.49 -14.44
C LEU A 42 -9.45 -23.02 -14.60
N ALA A 43 -10.33 -23.70 -13.88
CA ALA A 43 -10.56 -25.14 -14.02
C ALA A 43 -11.27 -25.51 -15.34
N GLY A 44 -11.86 -24.54 -16.05
CA GLY A 44 -12.68 -24.73 -17.25
C GLY A 44 -14.13 -25.11 -16.97
N GLU A 45 -14.56 -25.08 -15.71
CA GLU A 45 -15.92 -25.38 -15.26
C GLU A 45 -16.78 -24.10 -15.25
N HIS A 46 -16.93 -23.50 -16.44
CA HIS A 46 -17.55 -22.18 -16.61
C HIS A 46 -19.00 -22.09 -16.08
N ASP A 47 -19.74 -23.21 -16.07
CA ASP A 47 -21.10 -23.24 -15.50
C ASP A 47 -21.08 -23.08 -13.97
N GLN A 48 -20.04 -23.58 -13.30
CA GLN A 48 -19.85 -23.36 -11.86
C GLN A 48 -19.44 -21.91 -11.60
N ALA A 49 -18.47 -21.39 -12.36
CA ALA A 49 -18.03 -20.00 -12.25
C ALA A 49 -19.20 -19.02 -12.41
N GLU A 50 -20.01 -19.20 -13.45
CA GLU A 50 -21.18 -18.36 -13.71
C GLU A 50 -22.23 -18.45 -12.59
N ALA A 51 -22.40 -19.62 -11.98
CA ALA A 51 -23.30 -19.79 -10.84
C ALA A 51 -22.81 -19.02 -9.59
N ARG A 52 -21.50 -18.97 -9.34
CA ARG A 52 -20.93 -18.23 -8.19
C ARG A 52 -20.94 -16.72 -8.43
N PHE A 53 -20.60 -16.27 -9.63
CA PHE A 53 -20.83 -14.87 -10.01
C PHE A 53 -22.29 -14.48 -9.83
N GLY A 54 -23.24 -15.33 -10.24
CA GLY A 54 -24.67 -15.11 -10.03
C GLY A 54 -25.04 -14.93 -8.55
N GLN A 55 -24.50 -15.76 -7.66
CA GLN A 55 -24.73 -15.64 -6.22
C GLN A 55 -24.13 -14.35 -5.64
N ALA A 56 -22.89 -13.99 -6.01
CA ALA A 56 -22.27 -12.74 -5.58
C ALA A 56 -23.07 -11.52 -6.06
N ILE A 57 -23.58 -11.55 -7.30
CA ILE A 57 -24.47 -10.51 -7.85
C ILE A 57 -25.74 -10.35 -7.02
N GLU A 58 -26.33 -11.45 -6.54
CA GLU A 58 -27.55 -11.43 -5.71
C GLU A 58 -27.30 -10.84 -4.31
N LEU A 59 -26.11 -11.05 -3.75
CA LEU A 59 -25.69 -10.44 -2.48
C LEU A 59 -25.51 -8.92 -2.60
N GLY A 60 -25.13 -8.45 -3.79
CA GLY A 60 -25.02 -7.02 -4.10
C GLY A 60 -23.76 -6.39 -3.52
N GLY A 61 -23.81 -5.08 -3.25
CA GLY A 61 -22.65 -4.32 -2.78
C GLY A 61 -21.53 -4.23 -3.83
N GLU A 62 -20.32 -3.93 -3.36
CA GLU A 62 -19.12 -3.84 -4.19
C GLU A 62 -18.83 -5.16 -4.92
N HIS A 63 -18.77 -6.27 -4.18
CA HIS A 63 -18.50 -7.60 -4.72
C HIS A 63 -19.55 -8.04 -5.76
N GLY A 64 -20.83 -7.74 -5.55
CA GLY A 64 -21.86 -8.00 -6.56
C GLY A 64 -21.69 -7.15 -7.83
N GLY A 65 -21.12 -5.95 -7.72
CA GLY A 65 -20.70 -5.13 -8.86
C GLY A 65 -19.50 -5.73 -9.59
N LEU A 66 -18.45 -6.10 -8.86
CA LEU A 66 -17.25 -6.76 -9.39
C LEU A 66 -17.62 -8.07 -10.11
N ALA A 67 -18.52 -8.86 -9.52
CA ALA A 67 -19.03 -10.10 -10.11
C ALA A 67 -19.61 -9.88 -11.52
N ARG A 68 -20.27 -8.74 -11.77
CA ARG A 68 -20.77 -8.41 -13.12
C ARG A 68 -19.64 -8.12 -14.10
N ALA A 69 -18.62 -7.39 -13.67
CA ALA A 69 -17.47 -7.03 -14.51
C ALA A 69 -16.64 -8.28 -14.86
N MET A 70 -16.32 -9.10 -13.86
CA MET A 70 -15.56 -10.34 -14.01
C MET A 70 -16.34 -11.40 -14.82
N LEU A 71 -17.66 -11.52 -14.59
CA LEU A 71 -18.49 -12.38 -15.43
C LEU A 71 -18.53 -11.90 -16.89
N ALA A 72 -18.59 -10.59 -17.13
CA ALA A 72 -18.51 -10.05 -18.49
C ALA A 72 -17.18 -10.41 -19.16
N GLU A 73 -16.06 -10.31 -18.45
CA GLU A 73 -14.74 -10.73 -18.93
C GLU A 73 -14.70 -12.22 -19.32
N SER A 74 -15.14 -13.12 -18.43
CA SER A 74 -15.23 -14.56 -18.73
C SER A 74 -16.14 -14.82 -19.95
N LEU A 75 -17.28 -14.12 -20.06
CA LEU A 75 -18.20 -14.26 -21.20
C LEU A 75 -17.55 -13.79 -22.51
N PHE A 76 -16.81 -12.68 -22.51
CA PHE A 76 -16.05 -12.22 -23.67
C PHE A 76 -14.98 -13.21 -24.08
N GLY A 77 -14.23 -13.79 -23.13
CA GLY A 77 -13.23 -14.83 -23.40
C GLY A 77 -13.82 -16.06 -24.10
N ARG A 78 -15.10 -16.33 -23.88
CA ARG A 78 -15.86 -17.43 -24.50
C ARG A 78 -16.65 -17.04 -25.75
N GLY A 79 -16.55 -15.78 -26.21
CA GLY A 79 -17.26 -15.26 -27.38
C GLY A 79 -18.77 -15.05 -27.17
N ALA A 80 -19.21 -14.95 -25.92
CA ALA A 80 -20.59 -14.68 -25.53
C ALA A 80 -20.86 -13.15 -25.38
N ASP A 81 -20.40 -12.37 -26.36
CA ASP A 81 -20.33 -10.91 -26.31
C ASP A 81 -21.68 -10.24 -25.96
N GLU A 82 -22.81 -10.71 -26.51
CA GLU A 82 -24.12 -10.13 -26.20
C GLU A 82 -24.47 -10.23 -24.70
N ARG A 83 -24.11 -11.34 -24.06
CA ARG A 83 -24.36 -11.57 -22.64
C ARG A 83 -23.38 -10.77 -21.77
N ALA A 84 -22.13 -10.64 -22.22
CA ALA A 84 -21.13 -9.83 -21.54
C ALA A 84 -21.54 -8.35 -21.53
N GLU A 85 -21.97 -7.82 -22.67
CA GLU A 85 -22.51 -6.46 -22.81
C GLU A 85 -23.75 -6.24 -21.95
N GLU A 86 -24.62 -7.24 -21.80
CA GLU A 86 -25.75 -7.17 -20.88
C GLU A 86 -25.30 -6.99 -19.42
N GLN A 87 -24.27 -7.74 -18.96
CA GLN A 87 -23.73 -7.57 -17.62
C GLN A 87 -23.12 -6.19 -17.40
N LEU A 88 -22.37 -5.69 -18.38
CA LEU A 88 -21.81 -4.33 -18.35
C LEU A 88 -22.92 -3.26 -18.35
N ALA A 89 -23.99 -3.43 -19.12
CA ALA A 89 -25.12 -2.51 -19.11
C ALA A 89 -25.84 -2.50 -17.74
N LEU A 90 -25.98 -3.67 -17.10
CA LEU A 90 -26.54 -3.80 -15.75
C LEU A 90 -25.64 -3.15 -14.70
N LEU A 91 -24.32 -3.33 -14.80
CA LEU A 91 -23.36 -2.66 -13.93
C LEU A 91 -23.43 -1.13 -14.08
N ARG A 92 -23.55 -0.62 -15.31
CA ARG A 92 -23.69 0.82 -15.57
C ARG A 92 -24.94 1.42 -14.93
N ALA A 93 -26.01 0.65 -14.84
CA ALA A 93 -27.28 1.06 -14.24
C ALA A 93 -27.31 0.86 -12.71
N ALA A 94 -26.31 0.20 -12.13
CA ALA A 94 -26.27 -0.08 -10.70
C ALA A 94 -25.94 1.17 -9.88
N GLU A 95 -26.66 1.36 -8.77
CA GLU A 95 -26.36 2.39 -7.77
C GLU A 95 -25.34 1.84 -6.78
N LEU A 96 -24.07 1.90 -7.19
CA LEU A 96 -22.93 1.48 -6.36
C LEU A 96 -22.12 2.70 -5.92
N ASP A 97 -21.76 2.72 -4.63
CA ASP A 97 -20.88 3.74 -4.03
C ASP A 97 -19.40 3.43 -4.27
N SER A 98 -19.03 2.17 -4.51
CA SER A 98 -17.64 1.78 -4.74
C SER A 98 -17.17 2.08 -6.18
N PRO A 99 -15.94 2.59 -6.36
CA PRO A 99 -15.35 2.77 -7.68
C PRO A 99 -14.82 1.47 -8.32
N ALA A 100 -14.53 0.43 -7.53
CA ALA A 100 -13.78 -0.76 -7.98
C ALA A 100 -14.44 -1.50 -9.16
N PRO A 101 -15.75 -1.79 -9.16
CA PRO A 101 -16.42 -2.43 -10.30
C PRO A 101 -16.28 -1.65 -11.62
N PHE A 102 -16.32 -0.31 -11.53
CA PHE A 102 -16.20 0.56 -12.70
C PHE A 102 -14.76 0.64 -13.20
N HIS A 103 -13.78 0.56 -12.29
CA HIS A 103 -12.37 0.46 -12.66
C HIS A 103 -12.08 -0.85 -13.40
N TRP A 104 -12.60 -1.99 -12.92
CA TRP A 104 -12.49 -3.27 -13.63
C TRP A 104 -13.10 -3.21 -15.03
N ALA A 105 -14.30 -2.64 -15.15
CA ALA A 105 -14.95 -2.46 -16.45
C ALA A 105 -14.16 -1.55 -17.41
N ALA A 106 -13.42 -0.56 -16.87
CA ALA A 106 -12.54 0.29 -17.66
C ALA A 106 -11.35 -0.51 -18.22
N GLU A 107 -10.67 -1.31 -17.39
CA GLU A 107 -9.54 -2.13 -17.84
C GLU A 107 -9.98 -3.23 -18.82
N LEU A 108 -11.16 -3.82 -18.61
CA LEU A 108 -11.75 -4.74 -19.59
C LEU A 108 -12.00 -4.03 -20.94
N ALA A 109 -12.49 -2.80 -20.93
CA ALA A 109 -12.69 -2.02 -22.15
C ALA A 109 -11.37 -1.67 -22.86
N VAL A 110 -10.30 -1.37 -22.10
CA VAL A 110 -8.95 -1.22 -22.64
C VAL A 110 -8.50 -2.50 -23.33
N GLY A 111 -8.57 -3.64 -22.64
CA GLY A 111 -8.12 -4.94 -23.17
C GLY A 111 -8.86 -5.35 -24.45
N ARG A 112 -10.07 -4.81 -24.65
CA ARG A 112 -10.88 -4.97 -25.86
C ARG A 112 -10.72 -3.86 -26.90
N GLU A 113 -9.71 -3.00 -26.76
CA GLU A 113 -9.41 -1.89 -27.67
C GLU A 113 -10.58 -0.90 -27.83
N ARG A 114 -11.32 -0.62 -26.74
CA ARG A 114 -12.45 0.33 -26.69
C ARG A 114 -12.16 1.52 -25.76
N PRO A 115 -11.17 2.35 -26.10
CA PRO A 115 -10.69 3.41 -25.22
C PRO A 115 -11.76 4.49 -24.89
N GLU A 116 -12.69 4.80 -25.80
CA GLU A 116 -13.77 5.75 -25.51
C GLU A 116 -14.74 5.21 -24.46
N GLU A 117 -14.96 3.90 -24.44
CA GLU A 117 -15.77 3.27 -23.41
C GLU A 117 -15.03 3.20 -22.08
N ALA A 118 -13.73 2.89 -22.11
CA ALA A 118 -12.89 2.92 -20.91
C ALA A 118 -12.95 4.31 -20.24
N LEU A 119 -12.89 5.40 -21.01
CA LEU A 119 -13.08 6.76 -20.47
C LEU A 119 -14.43 6.94 -19.77
N SER A 120 -15.51 6.39 -20.33
CA SER A 120 -16.85 6.44 -19.71
C SER A 120 -16.91 5.65 -18.39
N TRP A 121 -16.19 4.55 -18.28
CA TRP A 121 -16.11 3.75 -17.06
C TRP A 121 -15.25 4.44 -15.99
N LEU A 122 -14.12 5.04 -16.39
CA LEU A 122 -13.27 5.83 -15.50
C LEU A 122 -14.00 7.06 -14.97
N ASP A 123 -14.80 7.74 -15.79
CA ASP A 123 -15.65 8.85 -15.33
C ASP A 123 -16.67 8.38 -14.27
N LEU A 124 -17.22 7.17 -14.41
CA LEU A 124 -18.11 6.59 -13.39
C LEU A 124 -17.36 6.26 -12.10
N ALA A 125 -16.17 5.66 -12.19
CA ALA A 125 -15.31 5.38 -11.03
C ALA A 125 -14.95 6.67 -10.30
N LEU A 126 -14.47 7.69 -11.02
CA LEU A 126 -14.09 8.99 -10.46
C LEU A 126 -15.25 9.73 -9.80
N ALA A 127 -16.48 9.58 -10.31
CA ALA A 127 -17.67 10.15 -9.69
C ALA A 127 -17.99 9.58 -8.30
N ARG A 128 -17.40 8.44 -7.93
CA ARG A 128 -17.52 7.78 -6.63
C ARG A 128 -16.35 8.05 -5.69
N ILE A 129 -15.26 8.60 -6.22
CA ILE A 129 -14.09 8.98 -5.43
C ILE A 129 -14.24 10.45 -5.01
N PRO A 130 -14.27 10.75 -3.70
CA PRO A 130 -14.25 12.12 -3.18
C PRO A 130 -13.10 12.94 -3.77
N ASP A 131 -13.32 14.23 -4.01
CA ASP A 131 -12.33 15.10 -4.67
C ASP A 131 -10.99 15.15 -3.89
N ASP A 132 -11.05 15.03 -2.56
CA ASP A 132 -9.92 14.98 -1.61
C ASP A 132 -9.17 13.64 -1.62
N GLU A 133 -9.83 12.54 -1.99
CA GLU A 133 -9.21 11.21 -2.10
C GLU A 133 -8.59 10.94 -3.48
N ARG A 134 -8.83 11.82 -4.46
CA ARG A 134 -8.27 11.66 -5.81
C ARG A 134 -6.78 11.96 -5.88
N ILE A 135 -6.28 12.84 -5.01
CA ILE A 135 -4.88 13.25 -4.94
C ILE A 135 -4.51 13.44 -3.48
N ASN A 136 -3.62 12.60 -2.99
CA ASN A 136 -3.12 12.65 -1.63
C ASN A 136 -1.62 13.04 -1.64
N PRO A 137 -1.27 14.29 -1.28
CA PRO A 137 0.12 14.71 -1.16
C PRO A 137 0.75 14.12 0.10
N GLU A 138 1.95 13.55 -0.03
CA GLU A 138 2.71 13.05 1.12
C GLU A 138 3.26 14.21 1.97
N PRO A 139 3.49 14.02 3.29
CA PRO A 139 4.04 15.04 4.18
C PRO A 139 5.40 15.60 3.73
N ASP A 140 6.13 14.82 2.95
CA ASP A 140 7.44 15.17 2.43
C ASP A 140 7.40 16.22 1.28
N GLY A 141 6.19 16.47 0.73
CA GLY A 141 5.91 17.47 -0.30
C GLY A 141 6.49 17.18 -1.69
N ALA A 142 7.14 16.03 -1.91
CA ALA A 142 7.63 15.62 -3.24
C ALA A 142 7.18 14.23 -3.68
N THR A 143 6.37 13.59 -2.86
CA THR A 143 5.58 12.43 -3.25
C THR A 143 4.11 12.84 -3.25
N VAL A 144 3.36 12.34 -4.22
CA VAL A 144 1.92 12.53 -4.31
C VAL A 144 1.28 11.26 -4.86
N ALA A 145 0.34 10.70 -4.12
CA ALA A 145 -0.48 9.60 -4.60
C ALA A 145 -1.63 10.19 -5.43
N VAL A 146 -1.59 9.96 -6.74
CA VAL A 146 -2.70 10.29 -7.64
C VAL A 146 -3.49 9.03 -7.90
N HIS A 147 -4.80 9.09 -7.74
CA HIS A 147 -5.66 7.92 -7.91
C HIS A 147 -5.47 7.30 -9.31
N PRO A 148 -5.27 5.97 -9.44
CA PRO A 148 -4.95 5.31 -10.71
C PRO A 148 -5.93 5.63 -11.84
N ALA A 149 -7.22 5.72 -11.53
CA ALA A 149 -8.25 6.10 -12.51
C ALA A 149 -8.01 7.47 -13.19
N LEU A 150 -7.44 8.47 -12.48
CA LEU A 150 -7.07 9.75 -13.08
C LEU A 150 -5.90 9.60 -14.05
N LEU A 151 -4.86 8.87 -13.65
CA LEU A 151 -3.68 8.61 -14.48
C LEU A 151 -4.07 7.87 -15.76
N ARG A 152 -4.89 6.83 -15.61
CA ARG A 152 -5.36 6.01 -16.72
C ARG A 152 -6.19 6.82 -17.72
N ARG A 153 -7.08 7.68 -17.22
CA ARG A 153 -7.92 8.55 -18.03
C ARG A 153 -7.11 9.56 -18.84
N GLU A 154 -6.12 10.15 -18.19
CA GLU A 154 -5.19 11.11 -18.80
C GLU A 154 -4.41 10.45 -19.95
N GLN A 155 -3.87 9.25 -19.69
CA GLN A 155 -3.18 8.44 -20.69
C GLN A 155 -4.07 8.15 -21.91
N ILE A 156 -5.27 7.60 -21.70
CA ILE A 156 -6.19 7.23 -22.79
C ILE A 156 -6.60 8.47 -23.60
N ARG A 157 -6.85 9.61 -22.94
CA ARG A 157 -7.15 10.87 -23.65
C ARG A 157 -5.99 11.32 -24.54
N ARG A 158 -4.74 11.20 -24.08
CA ARG A 158 -3.56 11.50 -24.91
C ARG A 158 -3.44 10.57 -26.10
N GLU A 159 -3.60 9.27 -25.90
CA GLU A 159 -3.55 8.26 -26.97
C GLU A 159 -4.59 8.57 -28.06
N LEU A 160 -5.79 9.00 -27.66
CA LEU A 160 -6.87 9.42 -28.56
C LEU A 160 -6.71 10.85 -29.12
N ASN A 161 -5.67 11.58 -28.75
CA ASN A 161 -5.47 13.00 -29.09
C ASN A 161 -6.67 13.90 -28.69
N LEU A 162 -7.33 13.57 -27.59
CA LEU A 162 -8.41 14.36 -27.01
C LEU A 162 -7.85 15.48 -26.13
N PRO A 163 -8.55 16.63 -26.01
CA PRO A 163 -8.17 17.66 -25.06
C PRO A 163 -8.30 17.13 -23.62
N LEU A 164 -7.30 17.44 -22.80
CA LEU A 164 -7.33 17.24 -21.37
C LEU A 164 -8.37 18.18 -20.74
N ASP A 165 -9.11 17.71 -19.74
CA ASP A 165 -10.04 18.52 -18.98
C ASP A 165 -9.53 18.79 -17.55
N ASP A 166 -10.38 19.41 -16.71
CA ASP A 166 -10.00 19.85 -15.38
C ASP A 166 -9.51 18.71 -14.47
N LEU A 167 -9.98 17.48 -14.66
CA LEU A 167 -9.55 16.32 -13.86
C LEU A 167 -8.15 15.85 -14.28
N ASP A 168 -7.91 15.77 -15.58
CA ASP A 168 -6.59 15.40 -16.12
C ASP A 168 -5.54 16.47 -15.76
N GLU A 169 -5.93 17.75 -15.88
CA GLU A 169 -5.11 18.90 -15.52
C GLU A 169 -4.82 18.95 -14.01
N LEU A 170 -5.75 18.52 -13.17
CA LEU A 170 -5.55 18.42 -11.73
C LEU A 170 -4.43 17.41 -11.40
N ALA A 171 -4.52 16.18 -11.93
CA ALA A 171 -3.47 15.15 -11.77
C ALA A 171 -2.11 15.66 -12.27
N ARG A 172 -2.09 16.26 -13.47
CA ARG A 172 -0.87 16.79 -14.08
C ARG A 172 -0.21 17.87 -13.23
N ARG A 173 -1.00 18.79 -12.66
CA ARG A 173 -0.46 19.87 -11.79
C ARG A 173 0.10 19.31 -10.50
N ALA A 174 -0.59 18.35 -9.87
CA ALA A 174 -0.11 17.72 -8.65
C ALA A 174 1.24 17.02 -8.86
N LEU A 175 1.35 16.19 -9.91
CA LEU A 175 2.61 15.55 -10.29
C LEU A 175 3.70 16.57 -10.61
N ALA A 176 3.38 17.66 -11.30
CA ALA A 176 4.35 18.71 -11.61
C ALA A 176 4.90 19.41 -10.35
N VAL A 177 4.06 19.65 -9.33
CA VAL A 177 4.49 20.21 -8.04
C VAL A 177 5.40 19.23 -7.30
N ALA A 178 4.99 17.96 -7.21
CA ALA A 178 5.78 16.92 -6.56
C ALA A 178 7.16 16.75 -7.23
N ARG A 179 7.22 16.65 -8.56
CA ARG A 179 8.47 16.58 -9.32
C ARG A 179 9.39 17.79 -9.09
N ALA A 180 8.82 19.00 -9.01
CA ALA A 180 9.59 20.20 -8.73
C ALA A 180 10.22 20.17 -7.32
N ALA A 181 9.46 19.73 -6.32
CA ALA A 181 9.96 19.56 -4.95
C ALA A 181 11.02 18.44 -4.86
N ALA A 182 10.87 17.36 -5.62
CA ALA A 182 11.83 16.26 -5.68
C ALA A 182 13.16 16.76 -6.27
N ALA A 183 13.08 17.54 -7.34
CA ALA A 183 14.24 18.18 -7.95
C ALA A 183 14.95 19.16 -6.99
N ASP A 184 14.22 19.87 -6.13
CA ASP A 184 14.82 20.73 -5.08
C ASP A 184 15.52 19.90 -4.01
N ARG A 185 14.91 18.80 -3.55
CA ARG A 185 15.57 17.85 -2.63
C ARG A 185 16.84 17.26 -3.22
N ALA A 186 16.78 16.80 -4.46
CA ALA A 186 17.93 16.24 -5.16
C ALA A 186 19.11 17.24 -5.20
N ARG A 187 18.83 18.51 -5.52
CA ARG A 187 19.84 19.59 -5.48
C ARG A 187 20.41 19.85 -4.10
N ASN A 188 19.64 19.66 -3.04
CA ASN A 188 20.10 19.85 -1.66
C ASN A 188 21.02 18.71 -1.24
N HIS A 189 20.69 17.46 -1.58
CA HIS A 189 21.55 16.31 -1.37
C HIS A 189 22.86 16.39 -2.17
N GLU A 190 22.82 16.84 -3.43
CA GLU A 190 24.05 17.10 -4.21
C GLU A 190 24.97 18.13 -3.52
N LYS A 191 24.40 19.20 -2.96
CA LYS A 191 25.19 20.20 -2.20
C LYS A 191 25.73 19.62 -0.89
N ALA A 192 24.96 18.78 -0.19
CA ALA A 192 25.38 18.12 1.03
C ALA A 192 26.56 17.16 0.76
N ALA A 193 26.48 16.40 -0.35
CA ALA A 193 27.55 15.53 -0.81
C ALA A 193 28.86 16.29 -1.12
N GLU A 194 28.76 17.51 -1.66
CA GLU A 194 29.93 18.39 -1.88
C GLU A 194 30.50 18.94 -0.55
N ALA A 195 29.64 19.19 0.44
CA ALA A 195 30.03 19.76 1.73
C ALA A 195 30.64 18.72 2.68
N ASN A 196 30.20 17.47 2.62
CA ASN A 196 30.67 16.40 3.48
C ASN A 196 31.18 15.18 2.67
N PRO A 197 32.49 15.06 2.44
CA PRO A 197 33.07 13.93 1.71
C PRO A 197 32.84 12.55 2.34
N HIS A 198 32.57 12.47 3.66
CA HIS A 198 32.36 11.20 4.35
C HIS A 198 30.98 10.59 4.05
N GLU A 199 29.95 11.44 3.96
CA GLU A 199 28.56 11.06 3.63
C GLU A 199 28.29 11.15 2.12
N LYS A 200 29.33 11.37 1.31
CA LYS A 200 29.16 11.69 -0.11
C LYS A 200 28.42 10.59 -0.88
N ALA A 201 28.70 9.32 -0.60
CA ALA A 201 28.08 8.20 -1.31
C ALA A 201 26.57 8.14 -1.02
N GLU A 202 26.21 8.11 0.26
CA GLU A 202 24.82 8.14 0.75
C GLU A 202 24.05 9.35 0.19
N GLN A 203 24.59 10.56 0.34
CA GLN A 203 23.95 11.77 -0.17
C GLN A 203 23.78 11.77 -1.70
N LEU A 204 24.67 11.13 -2.45
CA LEU A 204 24.52 11.02 -3.90
C LEU A 204 23.49 9.97 -4.32
N ILE A 205 23.28 8.91 -3.52
CA ILE A 205 22.19 7.94 -3.72
C ILE A 205 20.85 8.64 -3.48
N GLU A 206 20.69 9.33 -2.34
CA GLU A 206 19.50 10.12 -2.02
C GLU A 206 19.20 11.17 -3.10
N ALA A 207 20.24 11.83 -3.62
CA ALA A 207 20.11 12.75 -4.74
C ALA A 207 19.62 12.05 -6.01
N ALA A 208 20.15 10.86 -6.31
CA ALA A 208 19.80 10.10 -7.51
C ALA A 208 18.34 9.63 -7.48
N GLU A 209 17.89 9.07 -6.36
CA GLU A 209 16.49 8.67 -6.19
C GLU A 209 15.53 9.87 -6.26
N ALA A 210 15.91 11.00 -5.66
CA ALA A 210 15.13 12.23 -5.79
C ALA A 210 15.09 12.75 -7.24
N TRP A 211 16.11 12.48 -8.07
CA TRP A 211 16.06 12.77 -9.51
C TRP A 211 15.14 11.82 -10.28
N LEU A 212 15.06 10.53 -9.91
CA LEU A 212 14.07 9.60 -10.48
C LEU A 212 12.64 10.08 -10.16
N ARG A 213 12.35 10.42 -8.90
CA ARG A 213 11.06 11.01 -8.49
C ARG A 213 10.75 12.33 -9.20
N ALA A 214 11.79 13.06 -9.63
CA ALA A 214 11.67 14.29 -10.41
C ALA A 214 11.44 14.06 -11.91
N ASP A 215 11.37 12.80 -12.38
CA ASP A 215 11.26 12.43 -13.80
C ASP A 215 12.49 12.90 -14.61
N ASP A 216 13.70 12.79 -14.02
CA ASP A 216 15.00 13.12 -14.64
C ASP A 216 15.99 11.93 -14.52
N PRO A 217 15.76 10.83 -15.27
CA PRO A 217 16.58 9.63 -15.20
C PRO A 217 18.01 9.84 -15.71
N GLU A 218 18.24 10.83 -16.59
CA GLU A 218 19.58 11.16 -17.07
C GLU A 218 20.46 11.66 -15.94
N ARG A 219 19.94 12.57 -15.11
CA ARG A 219 20.68 13.10 -13.96
C ARG A 219 20.80 12.07 -12.85
N ALA A 220 19.75 11.30 -12.58
CA ALA A 220 19.80 10.17 -11.65
C ALA A 220 20.92 9.19 -12.03
N ALA A 221 20.96 8.74 -13.29
CA ALA A 221 21.99 7.85 -13.81
C ALA A 221 23.40 8.42 -13.67
N GLN A 222 23.57 9.74 -13.81
CA GLN A 222 24.89 10.34 -13.57
C GLN A 222 25.29 10.28 -12.09
N ARG A 223 24.37 10.54 -11.16
CA ARG A 223 24.66 10.47 -9.72
C ARG A 223 24.94 9.04 -9.26
N PHE A 224 24.14 8.07 -9.71
CA PHE A 224 24.42 6.65 -9.42
C PHE A 224 25.76 6.20 -9.99
N ARG A 225 26.14 6.64 -11.21
CA ARG A 225 27.46 6.34 -11.77
C ARG A 225 28.61 6.91 -10.92
N ASP A 226 28.44 8.13 -10.41
CA ASP A 226 29.44 8.75 -9.54
C ASP A 226 29.66 7.95 -8.24
N VAL A 227 28.63 7.24 -7.75
CA VAL A 227 28.69 6.38 -6.55
C VAL A 227 29.18 4.97 -6.88
N SER A 228 28.73 4.37 -7.99
CA SER A 228 29.12 2.99 -8.37
C SER A 228 30.63 2.86 -8.64
N GLU A 229 31.29 3.95 -9.02
CA GLU A 229 32.75 4.05 -9.15
C GLU A 229 33.50 4.03 -7.81
N LEU A 230 32.83 4.33 -6.68
CA LEU A 230 33.43 4.29 -5.34
C LEU A 230 33.56 2.85 -4.80
N GLY A 231 32.73 1.93 -5.29
CA GLY A 231 32.67 0.55 -4.83
C GLY A 231 32.09 0.39 -3.42
N GLY A 232 32.19 -0.82 -2.86
CA GLY A 232 31.55 -1.17 -1.58
C GLY A 232 30.04 -1.33 -1.70
N GLU A 233 29.37 -1.37 -0.56
CA GLU A 233 27.91 -1.55 -0.44
C GLU A 233 27.12 -0.48 -1.19
N PHE A 234 27.42 0.81 -0.92
CA PHE A 234 26.82 1.92 -1.67
C PHE A 234 27.08 1.83 -3.17
N GLY A 235 28.24 1.30 -3.57
CA GLY A 235 28.55 1.08 -4.98
C GLY A 235 27.72 -0.03 -5.61
N ALA A 236 27.42 -1.11 -4.86
CA ALA A 236 26.53 -2.18 -5.28
C ALA A 236 25.09 -1.68 -5.42
N GLN A 237 24.58 -0.98 -4.39
CA GLN A 237 23.26 -0.34 -4.41
C GLN A 237 23.13 0.63 -5.59
N ALA A 238 24.13 1.48 -5.82
CA ALA A 238 24.12 2.43 -6.92
C ALA A 238 24.13 1.76 -8.31
N ARG A 239 24.61 0.52 -8.46
CA ARG A 239 24.49 -0.21 -9.74
C ARG A 239 23.05 -0.62 -10.03
N VAL A 240 22.28 -0.99 -9.01
CA VAL A 240 20.85 -1.30 -9.15
C VAL A 240 20.10 -0.05 -9.59
N GLY A 241 20.25 1.06 -8.86
CA GLY A 241 19.61 2.34 -9.22
C GLY A 241 20.08 2.89 -10.57
N LEU A 242 21.33 2.66 -10.96
CA LEU A 242 21.82 3.00 -12.30
C LEU A 242 21.14 2.14 -13.38
N ALA A 243 20.97 0.84 -13.14
CA ALA A 243 20.28 -0.05 -14.07
C ALA A 243 18.82 0.38 -14.25
N GLU A 244 18.11 0.68 -13.16
CA GLU A 244 16.75 1.23 -13.19
C GLU A 244 16.66 2.51 -14.05
N ALA A 245 17.49 3.51 -13.74
CA ALA A 245 17.53 4.76 -14.49
C ALA A 245 17.85 4.58 -15.99
N LEU A 246 18.66 3.57 -16.33
CA LEU A 246 19.00 3.23 -17.72
C LEU A 246 17.85 2.49 -18.43
N PHE A 247 17.12 1.62 -17.72
CA PHE A 247 15.92 0.97 -18.25
C PHE A 247 14.84 1.99 -18.59
N GLU A 248 14.60 2.99 -17.74
CA GLU A 248 13.65 4.09 -18.01
C GLU A 248 14.02 4.90 -19.27
N GLN A 249 15.32 4.98 -19.59
CA GLN A 249 15.82 5.61 -20.81
C GLN A 249 15.80 4.70 -22.04
N GLU A 250 15.21 3.50 -21.95
CA GLU A 250 15.25 2.45 -22.99
C GLU A 250 16.68 2.01 -23.35
N ARG A 251 17.66 2.21 -22.45
CA ARG A 251 19.07 1.85 -22.63
C ARG A 251 19.37 0.46 -22.08
N GLU A 252 18.61 -0.49 -22.59
CA GLU A 252 18.58 -1.89 -22.15
C GLU A 252 19.96 -2.56 -22.05
N VAL A 253 20.83 -2.34 -23.04
CA VAL A 253 22.18 -2.95 -23.08
C VAL A 253 23.07 -2.40 -21.97
N ASP A 254 22.97 -1.10 -21.70
CA ASP A 254 23.78 -0.46 -20.66
C ASP A 254 23.27 -0.86 -19.27
N ALA A 255 21.94 -0.91 -19.07
CA ALA A 255 21.33 -1.36 -17.82
C ALA A 255 21.77 -2.79 -17.45
N ARG A 256 21.67 -3.73 -18.41
CA ARG A 256 22.12 -5.11 -18.20
C ARG A 256 23.63 -5.21 -17.97
N ALA A 257 24.44 -4.30 -18.52
CA ALA A 257 25.87 -4.27 -18.24
C ALA A 257 26.15 -3.91 -16.77
N GLU A 258 25.37 -3.03 -16.16
CA GLU A 258 25.50 -2.68 -14.74
C GLU A 258 25.07 -3.83 -13.83
N LEU A 259 23.97 -4.52 -14.15
CA LEU A 259 23.56 -5.73 -13.44
C LEU A 259 24.61 -6.85 -13.57
N ALA A 260 25.22 -7.02 -14.75
CA ALA A 260 26.32 -7.98 -14.92
C ALA A 260 27.57 -7.62 -14.09
N LEU A 261 27.86 -6.33 -13.92
CA LEU A 261 28.93 -5.87 -13.04
C LEU A 261 28.61 -6.16 -11.57
N LEU A 262 27.37 -5.91 -11.14
CA LEU A 262 26.89 -6.25 -9.81
C LEU A 262 27.03 -7.75 -9.53
N ARG A 263 26.66 -8.61 -10.47
CA ARG A 263 26.78 -10.09 -10.35
C ARG A 263 28.22 -10.56 -10.16
N GLY A 264 29.19 -9.75 -10.57
CA GLY A 264 30.63 -10.01 -10.36
C GLY A 264 31.21 -9.43 -9.07
N MET A 265 30.40 -8.79 -8.24
CA MET A 265 30.80 -8.23 -6.94
C MET A 265 30.84 -9.31 -5.85
N ASP A 266 31.25 -8.92 -4.65
CA ASP A 266 31.33 -9.80 -3.48
C ASP A 266 29.92 -10.30 -3.10
N PRO A 267 29.72 -11.60 -2.83
CA PRO A 267 28.43 -12.14 -2.41
C PRO A 267 27.81 -11.46 -1.19
N GLN A 268 28.58 -10.83 -0.29
CA GLN A 268 28.04 -10.20 0.93
C GLN A 268 27.03 -9.03 0.73
N TYR A 269 26.66 -8.70 -0.51
CA TYR A 269 25.71 -7.62 -0.81
C TYR A 269 24.30 -8.19 -1.10
N ALA A 270 23.78 -9.03 -0.20
CA ALA A 270 22.47 -9.68 -0.34
C ALA A 270 21.36 -8.66 -0.67
N SER A 271 21.35 -7.52 0.01
CA SER A 271 20.39 -6.42 -0.23
C SER A 271 20.42 -5.90 -1.67
N SER A 272 21.60 -5.74 -2.27
CA SER A 272 21.72 -5.25 -3.66
C SER A 272 21.27 -6.30 -4.67
N TYR A 273 21.46 -7.59 -4.38
CA TYR A 273 20.94 -8.67 -5.23
C TYR A 273 19.42 -8.79 -5.11
N PHE A 274 18.89 -8.62 -3.90
CA PHE A 274 17.44 -8.55 -3.66
C PHE A 274 16.81 -7.39 -4.45
N PHE A 275 17.33 -6.16 -4.34
CA PHE A 275 16.78 -5.04 -5.11
C PHE A 275 16.93 -5.21 -6.63
N ALA A 276 17.97 -5.90 -7.11
CA ALA A 276 18.08 -6.26 -8.53
C ALA A 276 17.00 -7.27 -8.97
N ALA A 277 16.64 -8.21 -8.10
CA ALA A 277 15.54 -9.15 -8.32
C ALA A 277 14.19 -8.41 -8.41
N VAL A 278 13.89 -7.54 -7.44
CA VAL A 278 12.67 -6.71 -7.40
C VAL A 278 12.54 -5.85 -8.67
N LEU A 279 13.64 -5.20 -9.10
CA LEU A 279 13.66 -4.41 -10.34
C LEU A 279 13.26 -5.24 -11.58
N LEU A 280 13.77 -6.47 -11.69
CA LEU A 280 13.48 -7.35 -12.82
C LEU A 280 12.07 -7.94 -12.75
N GLU A 281 11.59 -8.22 -11.54
CA GLU A 281 10.22 -8.67 -11.30
C GLU A 281 9.19 -7.61 -11.71
N GLN A 282 9.38 -6.35 -11.31
CA GLN A 282 8.53 -5.22 -11.72
C GLN A 282 8.48 -5.03 -13.24
N ARG A 283 9.55 -5.42 -13.94
CA ARG A 283 9.62 -5.41 -15.41
C ARG A 283 8.99 -6.65 -16.07
N GLY A 284 8.55 -7.62 -15.28
CA GLY A 284 8.00 -8.89 -15.75
C GLY A 284 9.06 -9.88 -16.24
N GLU A 285 10.34 -9.64 -15.95
CA GLU A 285 11.47 -10.51 -16.33
C GLU A 285 11.67 -11.63 -15.31
N MET A 286 10.60 -12.36 -15.05
CA MET A 286 10.46 -13.19 -13.85
C MET A 286 11.48 -14.31 -13.68
N GLN A 287 11.98 -14.88 -14.78
CA GLN A 287 13.04 -15.90 -14.68
C GLN A 287 14.38 -15.27 -14.25
N GLU A 288 14.70 -14.09 -14.78
CA GLU A 288 15.91 -13.39 -14.39
C GLU A 288 15.79 -12.89 -12.95
N ALA A 289 14.61 -12.39 -12.55
CA ALA A 289 14.32 -12.04 -11.16
C ALA A 289 14.58 -13.22 -10.21
N LEU A 290 14.10 -14.42 -10.54
CA LEU A 290 14.37 -15.62 -9.73
C LEU A 290 15.86 -15.94 -9.63
N ASP A 291 16.62 -15.84 -10.72
CA ASP A 291 18.06 -16.05 -10.70
C ASP A 291 18.79 -15.05 -9.78
N TRP A 292 18.24 -13.84 -9.60
CA TRP A 292 18.76 -12.84 -8.66
C TRP A 292 18.30 -13.07 -7.23
N TYR A 293 17.07 -13.52 -7.01
CA TYR A 293 16.60 -13.97 -5.69
C TYR A 293 17.44 -15.15 -5.18
N ASP A 294 17.81 -16.11 -6.04
CA ASP A 294 18.70 -17.20 -5.67
C ASP A 294 20.08 -16.69 -5.23
N LEU A 295 20.65 -15.74 -5.97
CA LEU A 295 21.92 -15.12 -5.58
C LEU A 295 21.82 -14.33 -4.27
N ALA A 296 20.69 -13.67 -4.04
CA ALA A 296 20.44 -12.92 -2.83
C ALA A 296 20.29 -13.87 -1.63
N ALA A 297 19.58 -14.99 -1.78
CA ALA A 297 19.44 -16.01 -0.74
C ALA A 297 20.79 -16.67 -0.40
N GLU A 298 21.59 -17.00 -1.41
CA GLU A 298 22.97 -17.53 -1.23
C GLU A 298 23.92 -16.53 -0.55
N ALA A 299 23.59 -15.25 -0.60
CA ALA A 299 24.37 -14.14 -0.06
C ALA A 299 24.05 -13.80 1.41
N LEU A 300 22.92 -14.29 1.93
CA LEU A 300 22.51 -14.03 3.31
C LEU A 300 23.52 -14.59 4.31
N ASP A 301 23.84 -13.81 5.34
CA ASP A 301 24.66 -14.27 6.45
C ASP A 301 23.82 -14.86 7.60
N GLU A 302 24.49 -15.48 8.58
CA GLU A 302 23.79 -16.14 9.69
C GLU A 302 23.07 -15.13 10.60
N ASP A 303 23.58 -13.90 10.72
CA ASP A 303 22.96 -12.87 11.55
C ASP A 303 21.65 -12.40 10.89
N GLU A 304 21.62 -12.26 9.56
CA GLU A 304 20.42 -11.97 8.77
C GLU A 304 19.37 -13.10 8.84
N LEU A 305 19.82 -14.36 8.80
CA LEU A 305 18.94 -15.52 8.96
C LEU A 305 18.42 -15.65 10.40
N GLU A 306 19.22 -15.33 11.41
CA GLU A 306 18.80 -15.35 12.82
C GLU A 306 17.74 -14.27 13.10
N GLN A 307 17.91 -13.05 12.57
CA GLN A 307 16.89 -11.98 12.64
C GLN A 307 15.52 -12.44 12.11
N TRP A 308 15.52 -13.11 10.95
CA TRP A 308 14.31 -13.67 10.38
C TRP A 308 13.72 -14.78 11.27
N ARG A 309 14.52 -15.74 11.71
CA ARG A 309 14.08 -16.86 12.57
C ARG A 309 13.58 -16.40 13.94
N ASP A 310 14.06 -15.27 14.43
CA ASP A 310 13.62 -14.64 15.68
C ASP A 310 12.28 -13.88 15.54
N GLY A 311 11.71 -13.83 14.33
CA GLY A 311 10.39 -13.26 14.10
C GLY A 311 10.39 -11.77 13.73
N GLU A 312 11.49 -11.25 13.21
CA GLU A 312 11.54 -9.86 12.74
C GLU A 312 10.87 -9.74 11.37
N ASP A 313 9.61 -9.30 11.38
CA ASP A 313 8.69 -9.31 10.22
C ASP A 313 9.20 -8.50 9.00
N ASP A 314 10.02 -7.47 9.24
CA ASP A 314 10.60 -6.59 8.22
C ASP A 314 12.09 -6.89 7.93
N SER A 315 12.58 -8.07 8.32
CA SER A 315 13.97 -8.47 8.03
C SER A 315 14.20 -8.67 6.52
N LEU A 316 15.39 -8.30 6.05
CA LEU A 316 15.81 -8.50 4.65
C LEU A 316 15.65 -9.96 4.21
N ALA A 317 16.07 -10.90 5.06
CA ALA A 317 15.95 -12.33 4.80
C ALA A 317 14.48 -12.76 4.66
N GLY A 318 13.59 -12.29 5.55
CA GLY A 318 12.17 -12.59 5.47
C GLY A 318 11.50 -12.06 4.20
N GLU A 319 11.76 -10.81 3.81
CA GLU A 319 11.20 -10.22 2.58
C GLU A 319 11.71 -10.93 1.31
N LEU A 320 13.02 -11.18 1.26
CA LEU A 320 13.70 -11.86 0.15
C LEU A 320 13.18 -13.29 -0.04
N LEU A 321 13.17 -14.08 1.02
CA LEU A 321 12.82 -15.50 0.95
C LEU A 321 11.32 -15.69 0.67
N ARG A 322 10.43 -14.84 1.21
CA ARG A 322 8.99 -14.83 0.85
C ARG A 322 8.78 -14.48 -0.61
N SER A 323 9.42 -13.41 -1.10
CA SER A 323 9.31 -12.99 -2.51
C SER A 323 9.78 -14.08 -3.46
N ARG A 324 10.89 -14.74 -3.12
CA ARG A 324 11.41 -15.90 -3.85
C ARG A 324 10.42 -17.07 -3.85
N TRP A 325 9.88 -17.44 -2.70
CA TRP A 325 8.94 -18.55 -2.55
C TRP A 325 7.68 -18.33 -3.38
N MET A 326 7.05 -17.14 -3.29
CA MET A 326 5.87 -16.78 -4.09
C MET A 326 6.14 -16.96 -5.59
N LEU A 327 7.26 -16.43 -6.06
CA LEU A 327 7.63 -16.49 -7.48
C LEU A 327 7.90 -17.92 -7.96
N ARG A 328 8.44 -18.79 -7.10
CA ARG A 328 8.68 -20.21 -7.39
C ARG A 328 7.41 -21.03 -7.38
N SER A 329 6.54 -20.79 -6.38
CA SER A 329 5.23 -21.42 -6.23
C SER A 329 4.34 -21.15 -7.45
N ASP A 330 4.26 -19.90 -7.89
CA ASP A 330 3.53 -19.48 -9.10
C ASP A 330 3.98 -20.23 -10.37
N ARG A 331 5.24 -20.65 -10.41
CA ARG A 331 5.85 -21.39 -11.52
C ARG A 331 5.74 -22.90 -11.37
N GLY A 332 5.27 -23.39 -10.22
CA GLY A 332 5.18 -24.81 -9.90
C GLY A 332 6.54 -25.50 -9.88
N LEU A 333 7.58 -24.79 -9.41
CA LEU A 333 8.88 -25.38 -9.13
C LEU A 333 8.79 -26.28 -7.88
N GLU A 334 9.63 -27.31 -7.81
CA GLU A 334 9.68 -28.16 -6.60
C GLU A 334 10.28 -27.34 -5.44
N PRO A 335 9.66 -27.34 -4.24
CA PRO A 335 10.20 -26.66 -3.07
C PRO A 335 11.65 -27.10 -2.77
N ASP A 336 12.48 -26.14 -2.36
CA ASP A 336 13.82 -26.39 -1.83
C ASP A 336 13.95 -25.99 -0.35
N GLU A 337 15.16 -26.08 0.20
CA GLU A 337 15.41 -25.86 1.63
C GLU A 337 14.96 -24.48 2.13
N TRP A 338 15.03 -23.46 1.28
CA TRP A 338 14.55 -22.12 1.61
C TRP A 338 13.03 -22.03 1.58
N ASP A 339 12.40 -22.71 0.61
CA ASP A 339 10.95 -22.78 0.51
C ASP A 339 10.37 -23.52 1.73
N ASP A 340 11.03 -24.60 2.17
CA ASP A 340 10.65 -25.37 3.38
C ASP A 340 10.81 -24.53 4.66
N GLU A 341 11.87 -23.70 4.77
CA GLU A 341 12.04 -22.79 5.92
C GLU A 341 10.98 -21.67 5.93
N VAL A 342 10.58 -21.14 4.76
CA VAL A 342 9.48 -20.16 4.66
C VAL A 342 8.13 -20.80 4.98
N GLU A 343 7.85 -22.00 4.48
CA GLU A 343 6.62 -22.74 4.80
C GLU A 343 6.55 -23.08 6.29
N SER A 344 7.66 -23.55 6.89
CA SER A 344 7.74 -23.80 8.33
C SER A 344 7.61 -22.52 9.15
N TYR A 345 8.16 -21.40 8.69
CA TYR A 345 7.98 -20.10 9.34
C TYR A 345 6.54 -19.60 9.19
N ALA A 346 5.90 -19.76 8.03
CA ALA A 346 4.48 -19.45 7.84
C ALA A 346 3.56 -20.34 8.69
N ASP A 347 3.97 -21.58 8.97
CA ASP A 347 3.27 -22.51 9.87
C ASP A 347 3.54 -22.22 11.37
N ASP A 348 4.74 -21.74 11.75
CA ASP A 348 5.20 -21.54 13.14
C ASP A 348 5.01 -20.10 13.65
N ALA A 349 5.26 -19.11 12.81
CA ALA A 349 4.71 -17.79 13.05
C ALA A 349 3.22 -17.88 12.74
N ASP A 350 2.40 -17.31 13.61
CA ASP A 350 0.94 -17.19 13.48
C ASP A 350 0.61 -16.26 12.28
N TRP A 351 1.25 -16.46 11.12
CA TRP A 351 0.79 -16.01 9.81
C TRP A 351 -0.32 -16.97 9.39
N ASP A 352 -1.36 -16.99 10.19
CA ASP A 352 -2.67 -16.95 9.60
C ASP A 352 -2.66 -15.77 8.61
N ASP A 353 -2.44 -16.09 7.34
CA ASP A 353 -3.18 -15.46 6.24
C ASP A 353 -4.68 -15.89 6.31
N GLU A 354 -5.18 -16.34 7.47
CA GLU A 354 -6.56 -16.17 7.94
C GLU A 354 -6.66 -14.82 8.69
N ASP A 355 -7.21 -13.80 8.03
CA ASP A 355 -7.48 -12.46 8.58
C ASP A 355 -6.23 -11.62 8.91
N GLY A 356 -5.89 -10.67 8.01
CA GLY A 356 -4.91 -9.62 8.33
C GLY A 356 -5.22 -9.01 9.69
N ASP A 357 -4.21 -8.96 10.58
CA ASP A 357 -4.27 -8.56 12.00
C ASP A 357 -5.71 -8.43 12.54
N PRO A 358 -6.26 -9.43 13.28
CA PRO A 358 -7.66 -9.47 13.64
C PRO A 358 -8.09 -8.11 14.14
N ILE A 359 -8.95 -7.45 13.35
CA ILE A 359 -9.27 -6.04 13.53
C ILE A 359 -9.66 -5.86 14.99
N PRO A 360 -8.89 -5.10 15.78
CA PRO A 360 -9.09 -5.08 17.22
C PRO A 360 -10.52 -4.63 17.51
N GLU A 361 -11.25 -5.37 18.34
CA GLU A 361 -12.65 -5.04 18.68
C GLU A 361 -12.78 -3.60 19.22
N GLU A 362 -11.69 -3.09 19.81
CA GLU A 362 -11.56 -1.73 20.28
C GLU A 362 -10.13 -1.20 20.04
N ILE A 363 -10.02 0.01 19.50
CA ILE A 363 -8.78 0.79 19.54
C ILE A 363 -8.93 1.98 20.50
N ARG A 364 -7.88 2.24 21.27
CA ARG A 364 -7.80 3.36 22.22
C ARG A 364 -6.76 4.34 21.72
N ILE A 365 -7.16 5.57 21.45
CA ILE A 365 -6.29 6.63 20.94
C ILE A 365 -6.15 7.70 22.02
N PRO A 366 -5.05 7.70 22.79
CA PRO A 366 -4.73 8.78 23.71
C PRO A 366 -4.53 10.09 22.96
N PHE A 367 -5.10 11.19 23.47
CA PHE A 367 -4.89 12.50 22.88
C PHE A 367 -4.78 13.59 23.94
N TRP A 368 -4.07 14.67 23.61
CA TRP A 368 -4.01 15.86 24.45
C TRP A 368 -5.13 16.85 24.07
N PRO A 369 -6.09 17.15 24.96
CA PRO A 369 -7.02 18.25 24.74
C PRO A 369 -6.27 19.56 24.50
N ARG A 370 -6.79 20.44 23.64
CA ARG A 370 -6.09 21.69 23.24
C ARG A 370 -5.62 22.55 24.41
N ALA A 371 -6.36 22.54 25.52
CA ALA A 371 -6.00 23.28 26.73
C ALA A 371 -4.81 22.67 27.49
N GLU A 372 -4.58 21.37 27.36
CA GLU A 372 -3.51 20.62 28.01
C GLU A 372 -2.19 20.69 27.23
N VAL A 373 -2.22 20.88 25.90
CA VAL A 373 -1.01 20.93 25.06
C VAL A 373 0.02 21.98 25.55
N PRO A 374 -0.34 23.25 25.84
CA PRO A 374 0.62 24.20 26.38
C PRO A 374 1.12 23.85 27.79
N VAL A 375 0.33 23.09 28.56
CA VAL A 375 0.71 22.62 29.90
C VAL A 375 1.71 21.48 29.78
N ALA A 376 1.49 20.55 28.84
CA ALA A 376 2.37 19.42 28.57
C ALA A 376 3.73 19.91 28.07
N HIS A 377 3.74 20.84 27.12
CA HIS A 377 4.96 21.48 26.61
C HIS A 377 5.78 22.16 27.72
N ARG A 378 5.15 22.85 28.68
CA ARG A 378 5.86 23.47 29.81
C ARG A 378 6.39 22.47 30.83
N THR A 379 5.71 21.33 30.97
CA THR A 379 6.02 20.32 32.00
C THR A 379 7.10 19.36 31.51
N TRP A 380 7.07 19.00 30.23
CA TRP A 380 8.04 18.11 29.58
C TRP A 380 8.50 18.68 28.22
N PRO A 381 9.32 19.75 28.21
CA PRO A 381 9.73 20.44 26.98
C PRO A 381 10.50 19.56 26.00
N GLU A 382 11.30 18.62 26.51
CA GLU A 382 12.12 17.68 25.72
C GLU A 382 11.28 16.60 25.03
N VAL A 383 10.07 16.32 25.53
CA VAL A 383 9.16 15.27 25.03
C VAL A 383 8.10 15.86 24.09
N PHE A 384 7.72 17.12 24.29
CA PHE A 384 6.67 17.81 23.53
C PHE A 384 7.20 19.09 22.88
N ALA A 385 8.30 19.03 22.12
CA ALA A 385 8.87 20.21 21.44
C ALA A 385 7.98 20.67 20.27
N ASP A 386 7.67 21.98 20.22
CA ASP A 386 7.00 22.66 19.09
C ASP A 386 5.66 22.06 18.61
N VAL A 387 4.80 21.66 19.55
CA VAL A 387 3.56 20.96 19.22
C VAL A 387 2.37 21.92 19.05
N ASP A 388 1.85 22.02 17.82
CA ASP A 388 0.62 22.77 17.51
C ASP A 388 -0.64 21.99 17.97
N PRO A 389 -1.48 22.55 18.86
CA PRO A 389 -2.72 21.90 19.30
C PRO A 389 -3.72 21.61 18.18
N GLN A 390 -3.65 22.35 17.06
CA GLN A 390 -4.51 22.09 15.91
C GLN A 390 -4.04 20.84 15.14
N ARG A 391 -2.72 20.73 14.92
CA ARG A 391 -2.09 19.59 14.24
C ARG A 391 -2.30 18.27 14.98
N LEU A 392 -2.04 18.22 16.29
CA LEU A 392 -2.31 17.00 17.09
C LEU A 392 -3.77 16.54 17.01
N ALA A 393 -4.69 17.51 16.97
CA ALA A 393 -6.11 17.21 16.89
C ALA A 393 -6.54 16.73 15.50
N ALA A 394 -5.77 17.04 14.46
CA ALA A 394 -5.99 16.53 13.11
C ALA A 394 -5.35 15.15 12.95
N GLU A 395 -4.13 14.95 13.44
CA GLU A 395 -3.46 13.63 13.49
C GLU A 395 -4.32 12.60 14.25
N GLY A 396 -4.85 12.97 15.42
CA GLY A 396 -5.76 12.10 16.18
C GLY A 396 -7.08 11.81 15.45
N GLU A 397 -7.62 12.77 14.67
CA GLU A 397 -8.80 12.53 13.83
C GLU A 397 -8.48 11.58 12.68
N ALA A 398 -7.32 11.73 12.04
CA ALA A 398 -6.86 10.87 10.96
C ALA A 398 -6.66 9.42 11.45
N LEU A 399 -6.07 9.22 12.63
CA LEU A 399 -5.95 7.90 13.26
C LEU A 399 -7.31 7.28 13.54
N CYS A 400 -8.28 8.04 14.05
CA CYS A 400 -9.64 7.52 14.25
C CYS A 400 -10.32 7.13 12.94
N ARG A 401 -10.12 7.91 11.86
CA ARG A 401 -10.65 7.60 10.52
C ARG A 401 -10.00 6.36 9.94
N ALA A 402 -8.67 6.26 10.04
CA ALA A 402 -7.91 5.10 9.58
C ALA A 402 -8.37 3.82 10.29
N ALA A 403 -8.48 3.85 11.63
CA ALA A 403 -8.98 2.70 12.40
C ALA A 403 -10.42 2.32 12.00
N SER A 404 -11.30 3.30 11.82
CA SER A 404 -12.67 3.03 11.38
C SER A 404 -12.76 2.53 9.93
N ALA A 405 -11.86 2.98 9.05
CA ALA A 405 -11.77 2.53 7.66
C ALA A 405 -11.20 1.10 7.59
N ALA A 406 -10.29 0.75 8.50
CA ALA A 406 -9.79 -0.59 8.75
C ALA A 406 -10.80 -1.49 9.49
N GLY A 407 -12.06 -1.07 9.65
CA GLY A 407 -13.15 -1.90 10.18
C GLY A 407 -13.25 -1.99 11.71
N VAL A 408 -12.48 -1.22 12.49
CA VAL A 408 -12.48 -1.28 13.96
C VAL A 408 -13.88 -0.95 14.53
N PRO A 409 -14.56 -1.87 15.23
CA PRO A 409 -15.92 -1.66 15.71
C PRO A 409 -16.05 -0.57 16.77
N ARG A 410 -15.02 -0.34 17.59
CA ARG A 410 -15.05 0.61 18.71
C ARG A 410 -13.80 1.47 18.77
N VAL A 411 -13.88 2.69 18.26
CA VAL A 411 -12.80 3.68 18.38
C VAL A 411 -13.04 4.56 19.61
N LEU A 412 -12.13 4.51 20.59
CA LEU A 412 -12.17 5.31 21.79
C LEU A 412 -11.06 6.36 21.81
N LEU A 413 -11.45 7.62 22.02
CA LEU A 413 -10.54 8.72 22.29
C LEU A 413 -10.33 8.86 23.80
N VAL A 414 -9.08 8.81 24.24
CA VAL A 414 -8.72 8.86 25.67
C VAL A 414 -8.10 10.23 26.00
N PRO A 415 -8.84 11.13 26.69
CA PRO A 415 -8.37 12.48 26.98
C PRO A 415 -7.29 12.48 28.07
N MET A 416 -6.08 12.85 27.68
CA MET A 416 -4.92 12.97 28.58
C MET A 416 -4.99 14.26 29.40
N SER A 417 -4.42 14.24 30.61
CA SER A 417 -4.32 15.40 31.48
C SER A 417 -2.94 15.42 32.11
N VAL A 418 -2.27 16.56 32.05
CA VAL A 418 -0.88 16.67 32.52
C VAL A 418 -0.83 16.45 34.03
N THR A 419 -1.75 17.07 34.78
CA THR A 419 -1.81 16.94 36.23
C THR A 419 -2.06 15.50 36.66
N ALA A 420 -3.06 14.85 36.08
CA ALA A 420 -3.40 13.48 36.47
C ALA A 420 -2.36 12.45 36.00
N LEU A 421 -1.68 12.68 34.87
CA LEU A 421 -0.57 11.82 34.43
C LEU A 421 0.66 11.99 35.33
N VAL A 422 1.00 13.21 35.77
CA VAL A 422 2.07 13.42 36.76
C VAL A 422 1.76 12.69 38.06
N GLU A 423 0.54 12.82 38.58
CA GLU A 423 0.11 12.11 39.80
C GLU A 423 0.19 10.59 39.62
N PHE A 424 -0.22 10.06 38.46
CA PHE A 424 -0.16 8.63 38.16
C PHE A 424 1.27 8.11 38.06
N VAL A 425 2.15 8.86 37.40
CA VAL A 425 3.58 8.52 37.26
C VAL A 425 4.28 8.53 38.62
N ASP A 426 3.98 9.51 39.47
CA ASP A 426 4.52 9.60 40.84
C ASP A 426 4.05 8.42 41.72
N GLU A 427 2.81 7.94 41.55
CA GLU A 427 2.28 6.76 42.26
C GLU A 427 2.85 5.43 41.74
N ALA A 428 3.16 5.35 40.45
CA ALA A 428 3.69 4.16 39.78
C ALA A 428 5.24 4.02 39.88
N ASP A 429 5.95 5.02 40.43
CA ASP A 429 7.42 5.12 40.44
C ASP A 429 8.05 4.97 39.04
N GLY A 430 7.39 5.57 38.03
CA GLY A 430 7.76 5.46 36.61
C GLY A 430 8.21 6.78 35.97
N ALA A 431 8.26 6.81 34.64
CA ALA A 431 8.54 8.03 33.87
C ALA A 431 7.44 8.26 32.82
N VAL A 432 7.14 9.52 32.50
CA VAL A 432 6.15 9.86 31.45
C VAL A 432 6.56 9.37 30.05
N THR A 433 7.86 9.19 29.84
CA THR A 433 8.45 8.66 28.59
C THR A 433 8.31 7.14 28.47
N ASP A 434 7.97 6.45 29.54
CA ASP A 434 7.69 5.01 29.54
C ASP A 434 6.32 4.75 28.89
N GLU A 435 6.31 3.86 27.89
CA GLU A 435 5.12 3.54 27.11
C GLU A 435 4.10 2.72 27.91
N ASP A 436 4.57 1.76 28.72
CA ASP A 436 3.71 0.92 29.56
C ASP A 436 2.97 1.76 30.60
N VAL A 437 3.64 2.78 31.15
CA VAL A 437 3.05 3.72 32.11
C VAL A 437 1.97 4.59 31.44
N ARG A 438 2.17 5.01 30.18
CA ARG A 438 1.16 5.77 29.43
C ARG A 438 -0.04 4.90 29.04
N ALA A 439 0.20 3.65 28.63
CA ALA A 439 -0.84 2.69 28.30
C ALA A 439 -1.70 2.37 29.54
N ALA A 440 -1.06 2.06 30.67
CA ALA A 440 -1.77 1.80 31.94
C ALA A 440 -2.58 3.02 32.43
N TYR A 441 -2.07 4.24 32.23
CA TYR A 441 -2.82 5.45 32.53
C TYR A 441 -4.05 5.63 31.61
N ALA A 442 -3.90 5.34 30.31
CA ALA A 442 -5.01 5.39 29.36
C ALA A 442 -6.12 4.37 29.73
N ASP A 443 -5.73 3.16 30.12
CA ASP A 443 -6.65 2.12 30.59
C ASP A 443 -7.40 2.56 31.85
N ALA A 444 -6.70 3.16 32.81
CA ALA A 444 -7.33 3.72 34.01
C ALA A 444 -8.38 4.80 33.68
N ILE A 445 -8.21 5.55 32.57
CA ILE A 445 -9.21 6.51 32.08
C ILE A 445 -10.42 5.81 31.46
N VAL A 446 -10.20 4.73 30.71
CA VAL A 446 -11.28 3.95 30.10
C VAL A 446 -12.12 3.28 31.18
N ASP A 447 -11.49 2.63 32.16
CA ASP A 447 -12.16 1.89 33.26
C ASP A 447 -13.08 2.77 34.10
N ARG A 448 -12.71 4.05 34.29
CA ARG A 448 -13.53 5.05 35.01
C ARG A 448 -14.59 5.72 34.12
N GLY A 449 -14.72 5.29 32.86
CA GLY A 449 -15.69 5.82 31.89
C GLY A 449 -15.34 7.21 31.36
N GLY A 450 -14.05 7.57 31.35
CA GLY A 450 -13.57 8.87 30.89
C GLY A 450 -13.26 8.97 29.40
N ALA A 451 -13.36 7.86 28.65
CA ALA A 451 -13.13 7.83 27.22
C ALA A 451 -14.33 8.37 26.41
N ILE A 452 -14.04 8.85 25.21
CA ILE A 452 -15.03 9.42 24.28
C ILE A 452 -15.16 8.46 23.09
N GLY A 453 -16.38 7.99 22.82
CA GLY A 453 -16.64 7.20 21.60
C GLY A 453 -16.53 8.06 20.35
N TRP A 454 -15.79 7.57 19.36
CA TRP A 454 -15.65 8.20 18.04
C TRP A 454 -16.48 7.45 16.98
N PRO A 455 -17.16 8.16 16.05
CA PRO A 455 -17.26 9.61 15.98
C PRO A 455 -18.24 10.14 17.04
N PRO A 456 -17.92 11.24 17.74
CA PRO A 456 -18.87 11.89 18.63
C PRO A 456 -20.05 12.47 17.83
N PRO A 457 -21.21 12.74 18.47
CA PRO A 457 -22.36 13.26 17.76
C PRO A 457 -22.05 14.61 17.10
N ARG A 458 -22.41 14.74 15.81
CA ARG A 458 -22.04 15.87 14.92
C ARG A 458 -22.29 17.29 15.47
N ASN A 459 -23.23 17.46 16.40
CA ASN A 459 -23.60 18.76 16.97
C ASN A 459 -23.09 18.99 18.40
N GLU A 460 -22.44 18.01 19.01
CA GLU A 460 -21.82 18.11 20.33
C GLU A 460 -20.46 18.83 20.26
N PRO A 461 -19.93 19.33 21.38
CA PRO A 461 -18.57 19.84 21.45
C PRO A 461 -17.55 18.83 20.90
N CYS A 462 -16.55 19.34 20.18
CA CYS A 462 -15.51 18.52 19.59
C CYS A 462 -14.64 17.85 20.67
N TRP A 463 -14.27 16.60 20.42
CA TRP A 463 -13.47 15.78 21.34
C TRP A 463 -12.12 16.42 21.70
N CYS A 464 -11.51 17.19 20.79
CA CYS A 464 -10.25 17.89 21.03
C CYS A 464 -10.32 19.02 22.09
N GLY A 465 -11.51 19.32 22.64
CA GLY A 465 -11.68 20.31 23.71
C GLY A 465 -11.83 21.75 23.23
N SER A 466 -12.05 21.99 21.93
CA SER A 466 -12.23 23.34 21.36
C SER A 466 -13.56 24.02 21.72
N ALA A 467 -14.52 23.27 22.28
CA ALA A 467 -15.92 23.67 22.50
C ALA A 467 -16.72 24.02 21.23
N VAL A 468 -16.09 23.99 20.05
CA VAL A 468 -16.77 24.10 18.75
C VAL A 468 -17.50 22.79 18.45
N LYS A 469 -18.62 22.86 17.71
CA LYS A 469 -19.33 21.65 17.28
C LYS A 469 -18.40 20.72 16.49
N TYR A 470 -18.42 19.41 16.76
CA TYR A 470 -17.54 18.42 16.12
C TYR A 470 -17.48 18.57 14.60
N LYS A 471 -18.63 18.69 13.91
CA LYS A 471 -18.71 18.87 12.44
C LYS A 471 -18.07 20.16 11.88
N LYS A 472 -17.70 21.10 12.75
CA LYS A 472 -17.07 22.40 12.43
C LYS A 472 -15.66 22.52 13.06
N CYS A 473 -15.16 21.44 13.65
CA CYS A 473 -13.83 21.32 14.22
C CYS A 473 -13.20 20.04 13.64
N CYS A 474 -12.74 19.07 14.43
CA CYS A 474 -12.05 17.87 13.90
C CYS A 474 -12.91 17.04 12.93
N GLY A 475 -14.23 17.02 13.10
CA GLY A 475 -15.16 16.35 12.17
C GLY A 475 -15.56 17.21 10.96
N SER A 476 -14.86 18.32 10.70
CA SER A 476 -15.05 19.15 9.51
C SER A 476 -14.19 18.65 8.36
N LYS A 477 -14.61 18.91 7.12
CA LYS A 477 -13.83 18.53 5.93
C LYS A 477 -12.47 19.27 5.87
N GLU A 478 -12.43 20.52 6.34
CA GLU A 478 -11.22 21.36 6.33
C GLU A 478 -10.15 20.95 7.35
N SER A 479 -10.48 20.10 8.33
CA SER A 479 -9.52 19.60 9.33
C SER A 479 -8.95 18.22 8.98
N ALA A 480 -9.33 17.66 7.83
CA ALA A 480 -8.73 16.44 7.29
C ALA A 480 -7.47 16.73 6.45
N ASP A 481 -7.28 17.99 6.02
CA ASP A 481 -6.23 18.45 5.10
C ASP A 481 -5.07 19.22 5.79
N ALA A 482 -5.05 19.29 7.13
CA ALA A 482 -4.15 20.13 7.93
C ALA A 482 -3.42 19.32 8.99
#